data_AF-A0A917UXY2-F1
#
_entry.id   AF-A0A917UXY2-F1
#
_cell.length_a   1.000
_cell.length_b   1.000
_cell.length_c   1.000
_cell.angle_alpha   90.00
_cell.angle_beta   90.00
_cell.angle_gamma   90.00
#
_symmetry.space_group_name_H-M   'P 1'
#
loop_
_entity.id
_entity.type
_entity.pdbx_description
1 polymer ?
#
loop_
_entity_poly.entity_id
_entity_poly.type
_entity_poly.pdbx_seq_one_letter_code
_entity_poly.pdbx_strand_id
1 'polypeptide(L)' 'MEKPTFEDIETIGYIVEENAQYRHYHYPEMLIRYDSNFIEFKQMPSLEEFRYTEDFL' A
#
# COMPACT_ATOMS: atom_id res chain seq x y z
N MET A 1 23.01 15.76 4.74
CA MET A 1 22.20 14.54 4.75
C MET A 1 20.77 14.95 4.99
N GLU A 2 19.86 14.52 4.12
CA GLU A 2 18.44 14.68 4.36
C GLU A 2 17.98 13.75 5.50
N LYS A 3 16.82 14.05 6.08
CA LYS A 3 16.26 13.24 7.17
C LYS A 3 15.60 12.00 6.55
N PRO A 4 15.96 10.78 6.98
CA PRO A 4 15.34 9.58 6.45
C PRO A 4 13.84 9.54 6.79
N THR A 5 13.07 8.98 5.88
CA THR A 5 11.62 8.78 5.97
C THR A 5 11.27 7.32 5.69
N PHE A 6 9.99 6.96 5.81
CA PHE A 6 9.53 5.62 5.44
C PHE A 6 9.67 5.34 3.94
N GLU A 7 9.72 6.39 3.09
CA GLU A 7 9.89 6.24 1.64
C GLU A 7 11.29 5.73 1.27
N ASP A 8 12.26 5.83 2.19
CA ASP A 8 13.63 5.34 1.99
C ASP A 8 13.76 3.83 2.32
N ILE A 9 12.70 3.19 2.80
CA ILE A 9 12.69 1.75 3.14
C ILE A 9 12.32 0.94 1.90
N GLU A 10 13.15 -0.05 1.58
CA GLU A 10 12.85 -1.00 0.50
C GLU A 10 11.59 -1.81 0.83
N THR A 11 10.59 -1.71 -0.04
CA THR A 11 9.37 -2.52 0.01
C THR A 11 9.39 -3.52 -1.14
N ILE A 12 9.29 -4.82 -0.80
CA ILE A 12 9.24 -5.89 -1.81
C ILE A 12 7.78 -6.03 -2.27
N GLY A 13 7.53 -5.88 -3.56
CA GLY A 13 6.20 -5.97 -4.16
C GLY A 13 6.06 -5.04 -5.36
N TYR A 14 5.02 -5.26 -6.15
CA TYR A 14 4.68 -4.39 -7.28
C TYR A 14 3.53 -3.47 -6.92
N ILE A 15 3.66 -2.18 -7.20
CA ILE A 15 2.52 -1.26 -7.14
C ILE A 15 1.63 -1.56 -8.34
N VAL A 16 0.47 -2.18 -8.10
CA VAL A 16 -0.50 -2.54 -9.16
C VAL A 16 -1.58 -1.48 -9.33
N GLU A 17 -1.79 -0.65 -8.32
CA GLU A 17 -2.65 0.54 -8.38
C GLU A 17 -2.09 1.64 -7.48
N GLU A 18 -2.17 2.89 -7.93
CA GLU A 18 -1.83 4.06 -7.14
C GLU A 18 -2.77 5.22 -7.48
N ASN A 19 -3.29 5.86 -6.43
CA ASN A 19 -4.11 7.06 -6.56
C ASN A 19 -3.75 8.08 -5.46
N ALA A 20 -4.56 9.13 -5.29
CA ALA A 20 -4.31 10.16 -4.29
C ALA A 20 -4.42 9.64 -2.85
N GLN A 21 -5.20 8.59 -2.62
CA GLN A 21 -5.50 8.03 -1.30
C GLN A 21 -4.52 6.92 -0.88
N TYR A 22 -4.15 6.02 -1.79
CA TYR A 22 -3.38 4.83 -1.44
C TYR A 22 -2.45 4.32 -2.56
N ARG A 23 -1.58 3.37 -2.19
CA ARG A 23 -0.84 2.45 -3.08
C ARG A 23 -1.22 1.01 -2.75
N HIS A 24 -1.49 0.20 -3.77
CA HIS A 24 -1.74 -1.23 -3.62
C HIS A 24 -0.50 -2.00 -4.06
N TYR A 25 0.14 -2.67 -3.10
CA TYR A 25 1.25 -3.58 -3.34
C TYR A 25 0.74 -5.01 -3.51
N HIS A 26 1.19 -5.67 -4.57
CA HIS A 26 0.92 -7.07 -4.85
C HIS A 26 2.19 -7.79 -5.30
N TYR A 27 2.43 -8.98 -4.77
CA TYR A 27 3.61 -9.79 -5.09
C TYR A 27 3.19 -11.22 -5.47
N PRO A 28 2.91 -11.48 -6.76
CA PRO A 28 2.33 -12.73 -7.23
C PRO A 28 3.23 -13.95 -6.99
N GLU A 29 4.53 -13.75 -6.84
CA GLU A 29 5.52 -14.79 -6.55
C GLU A 29 5.34 -15.41 -5.16
N MET A 30 4.73 -14.68 -4.20
CA MET A 30 4.51 -15.16 -2.83
C MET A 30 3.31 -14.50 -2.15
N LEU A 31 2.10 -14.97 -2.46
CA LEU A 31 0.83 -14.43 -1.93
C LEU A 31 0.69 -14.50 -0.40
N ILE A 32 1.34 -15.47 0.24
CA ILE A 32 1.29 -15.63 1.71
C ILE A 32 2.11 -14.58 2.46
N ARG A 33 2.92 -13.79 1.75
CA ARG A 33 3.80 -12.79 2.35
C ARG A 33 3.06 -11.47 2.50
N TYR A 34 2.48 -11.25 3.68
CA TYR A 34 1.65 -10.06 3.95
C TYR A 34 2.42 -8.74 3.85
N ASP A 35 3.72 -8.69 4.17
CA ASP A 35 4.53 -7.46 4.02
C ASP A 35 4.72 -7.01 2.56
N SER A 36 4.34 -7.86 1.60
CA SER A 36 4.50 -7.62 0.16
C SER A 36 3.15 -7.57 -0.58
N ASN A 37 2.06 -7.79 0.16
CA ASN A 37 0.69 -7.84 -0.35
C ASN A 37 -0.22 -7.04 0.59
N PHE A 38 -0.26 -5.72 0.41
CA PHE A 38 -0.95 -4.81 1.32
C PHE A 38 -1.31 -3.49 0.64
N ILE A 39 -2.14 -2.70 1.35
CA ILE A 39 -2.51 -1.34 0.95
C ILE A 39 -1.80 -0.35 1.88
N GLU A 40 -1.08 0.58 1.29
CA GLU A 40 -0.47 1.71 1.96
C GLU A 40 -1.34 2.95 1.76
N PHE A 41 -1.98 3.43 2.83
CA PHE A 41 -2.70 4.69 2.80
C PHE A 41 -1.73 5.87 2.91
N LYS A 42 -1.79 6.81 1.97
CA LYS A 42 -0.98 8.05 1.96
C LYS A 42 -1.52 9.09 2.96
N GLN A 43 -2.80 9.00 3.27
CA GLN A 43 -3.50 9.80 4.25
C GLN A 43 -4.53 8.95 4.99
N MET A 44 -4.88 9.32 6.22
CA MET A 44 -5.86 8.57 7.01
C MET A 44 -7.22 8.56 6.27
N PRO A 45 -7.73 7.39 5.85
CA PRO A 45 -9.05 7.32 5.23
C PRO A 45 -10.16 7.62 6.24
N SER A 46 -11.27 8.17 5.75
CA SER A 46 -12.55 8.10 6.45
C SER A 46 -13.05 6.64 6.52
N LEU A 47 -14.04 6.38 7.37
CA LEU A 47 -14.63 5.05 7.47
C LEU A 47 -15.28 4.59 6.15
N GLU A 48 -15.85 5.53 5.39
CA GLU A 48 -16.46 5.24 4.09
C GLU A 48 -15.41 4.85 3.05
N GLU A 49 -14.34 5.65 2.93
CA GLU A 49 -13.22 5.36 2.01
C GLU A 49 -12.53 4.04 2.37
N PHE A 50 -12.36 3.76 3.66
CA PHE A 50 -11.76 2.51 4.13
C PHE A 50 -12.60 1.30 3.69
N ARG A 51 -13.92 1.34 3.89
CA ARG A 51 -14.83 0.27 3.45
C ARG A 51 -14.88 0.12 1.93
N TYR A 52 -14.93 1.25 1.20
CA TYR A 52 -14.89 1.22 -0.26
C TYR A 52 -13.59 0.56 -0.78
N THR A 53 -12.47 0.84 -0.12
CA THR A 53 -11.17 0.25 -0.48
C THR A 53 -11.13 -1.26 -0.20
N GLU A 54 -11.78 -1.74 0.87
CA GLU A 54 -11.94 -3.17 1.17
C GLU A 54 -12.82 -3.89 0.12
N ASP A 55 -13.92 -3.27 -0.33
CA ASP A 55 -14.86 -3.90 -1.26
C ASP A 55 -14.33 -3.98 -2.70
N PHE A 56 -13.44 -3.08 -3.10
CA PHE A 56 -12.95 -2.97 -4.48
C PHE A 56 -11.74 -3.86 -4.79
N LEU A 57 -11.04 -4.37 -3.77
CA LEU A 57 -9.75 -5.07 -3.88
C LEU A 57 -9.82 -6.49 -3.29
#